data_AF-A0A2G9ZVJ1-F1
#
_entry.id   AF-A0A2G9ZVJ1-F1
#
_cell.length_a   1.000
_cell.length_b   1.000
_cell.length_c   1.000
_cell.angle_alpha   90.00
_cell.angle_beta   90.00
_cell.angle_gamma   90.00
#
_symmetry.space_group_name_H-M   'P 1'
#
loop_
_entity.id
_entity.type
_entity.pdbx_description
1 polymer ?
#
loop_
_entity_poly.entity_id
_entity_poly.type
_entity_poly.pdbx_seq_one_letter_code
_entity_poly.pdbx_strand_id
1 'polypeptide(L)'
;MTCPPASDFLSRLTCANQLDRQGFARLVFFEGMLFGSRKKWWGTPGERPFAHEGLDLCFFETSAHELRRLDGTINVPALYDGRVEHMTDDNLDGLVKSQKN
;
A
#
# COMPACT_ATOMS: atom_id res chain seq x y z
N MET A 1 -9.71 -13.37 20.51
CA MET A 1 -9.27 -12.31 19.59
C MET A 1 -10.06 -11.06 19.93
N THR A 2 -9.38 -10.02 20.40
CA THR A 2 -9.99 -8.69 20.55
C THR A 2 -9.94 -7.99 19.20
N CYS A 3 -11.05 -7.38 18.78
CA CYS A 3 -11.06 -6.51 17.62
C CYS A 3 -10.06 -5.37 17.86
N PRO A 4 -9.18 -5.02 16.90
CA PRO A 4 -8.35 -3.84 17.04
C PRO A 4 -9.24 -2.59 17.20
N PRO A 5 -8.74 -1.54 17.90
CA PRO A 5 -9.50 -0.30 18.02
C PRO A 5 -9.75 0.30 16.64
N ALA A 6 -10.80 1.11 16.53
CA ALA A 6 -11.03 1.88 15.30
C ALA A 6 -9.82 2.77 15.00
N SER A 7 -9.48 2.90 13.72
CA SER A 7 -8.39 3.76 13.25
C SER A 7 -8.94 4.83 12.32
N ASP A 8 -8.38 6.04 12.42
CA ASP A 8 -8.61 7.18 11.53
C ASP A 8 -7.56 7.28 10.41
N PHE A 9 -6.80 6.20 10.18
CA PHE A 9 -5.67 6.18 9.25
C PHE A 9 -5.99 6.70 7.86
N LEU A 10 -7.11 6.30 7.25
CA LEU A 10 -7.48 6.79 5.92
C LEU A 10 -7.75 8.30 5.93
N SER A 11 -8.40 8.82 6.97
CA SER A 11 -8.62 10.27 7.11
C SER A 11 -7.30 11.02 7.26
N ARG A 12 -6.37 10.49 8.06
CA ARG A 12 -5.03 11.07 8.24
C ARG A 12 -4.17 10.99 6.98
N LEU A 13 -4.23 9.87 6.27
CA LEU A 13 -3.52 9.66 5.00
C LEU A 13 -4.00 10.68 3.96
N THR A 14 -5.31 10.83 3.83
CA THR A 14 -5.94 11.78 2.92
C THR A 14 -5.59 13.22 3.29
N CYS A 15 -5.66 13.59 4.58
CA CYS A 15 -5.34 14.93 5.05
C CYS A 15 -3.86 15.29 4.82
N ALA A 16 -2.94 14.41 5.24
CA ALA A 16 -1.49 14.64 5.12
C ALA A 16 -1.01 14.82 3.67
N ASN A 17 -1.73 14.22 2.72
CA ASN A 17 -1.39 14.24 1.30
C ASN A 17 -2.33 15.10 0.45
N GLN A 18 -3.27 15.82 1.09
CA GLN A 18 -4.27 16.66 0.43
C GLN A 18 -5.06 15.90 -0.66
N LEU A 19 -5.33 14.61 -0.48
CA LEU A 19 -6.00 13.80 -1.50
C LEU A 19 -7.45 14.27 -1.73
N ASP A 20 -8.08 14.88 -0.73
CA ASP A 20 -9.41 15.53 -0.87
C ASP A 20 -9.38 16.63 -1.95
N ARG A 21 -8.30 17.41 -2.04
CA ARG A 21 -8.13 18.45 -3.08
C ARG A 21 -7.96 17.85 -4.47
N GLN A 22 -7.55 16.58 -4.53
CA GLN A 22 -7.48 15.80 -5.77
C GLN A 22 -8.78 15.03 -6.05
N GLY A 23 -9.82 15.23 -5.23
CA GLY A 23 -11.12 14.58 -5.39
C GLY A 23 -11.12 13.12 -4.94
N PHE A 24 -10.29 12.71 -3.98
CA PHE A 24 -10.26 11.33 -3.47
C PHE A 24 -11.67 10.80 -3.17
N ALA A 25 -12.05 9.68 -3.80
CA ALA A 25 -13.34 9.03 -3.57
C ALA A 25 -13.19 7.65 -2.93
N ARG A 26 -12.23 6.85 -3.41
CA ARG A 26 -11.97 5.49 -2.89
C ARG A 26 -10.58 5.00 -3.28
N LEU A 27 -10.05 4.07 -2.50
CA LEU A 27 -8.91 3.26 -2.91
C LEU A 27 -9.34 2.23 -3.96
N VAL A 28 -8.43 1.93 -4.89
CA VAL A 28 -8.64 0.92 -5.94
C VAL A 28 -7.58 -0.15 -5.81
N PHE A 29 -8.03 -1.41 -5.78
CA PHE A 29 -7.17 -2.57 -5.62
C PHE A 29 -7.25 -3.48 -6.85
N PHE A 30 -6.10 -3.92 -7.34
CA PHE A 30 -6.01 -5.07 -8.23
C PHE A 30 -5.82 -6.34 -7.41
N GLU A 31 -6.21 -7.49 -7.96
CA GLU A 31 -6.27 -8.76 -7.22
C GLU A 31 -4.97 -9.13 -6.52
N GLY A 32 -3.81 -8.84 -7.13
CA GLY A 32 -2.50 -9.14 -6.52
C GLY A 32 -2.13 -8.27 -5.31
N MET A 33 -2.84 -7.15 -5.07
CA MET A 33 -2.62 -6.21 -3.96
C MET A 33 -3.32 -6.65 -2.67
N LEU A 34 -4.29 -7.55 -2.79
CA LEU A 34 -5.16 -7.94 -1.69
C LEU A 34 -4.47 -8.93 -0.76
N PHE A 35 -4.83 -8.87 0.52
CA PHE A 35 -4.44 -9.87 1.51
C PHE A 35 -4.90 -11.27 1.08
N GLY A 36 -4.04 -12.26 1.26
CA GLY A 36 -4.28 -13.64 0.87
C GLY A 36 -4.11 -13.92 -0.62
N SER A 37 -3.87 -12.90 -1.45
CA SER A 37 -3.73 -13.10 -2.89
C SER A 37 -2.45 -13.86 -3.24
N ARG A 38 -2.59 -14.86 -4.12
CA ARG A 38 -1.43 -15.53 -4.74
C ARG A 38 -0.94 -14.80 -5.98
N LYS A 39 -1.66 -13.81 -6.51
CA LYS A 39 -1.23 -13.11 -7.73
C LYS A 39 -0.19 -12.04 -7.40
N LYS A 40 0.74 -11.85 -8.32
CA LYS A 40 1.63 -10.68 -8.33
C LYS A 40 0.93 -9.54 -9.05
N TRP A 41 1.05 -8.33 -8.51
CA TRP A 41 0.64 -7.11 -9.22
C TRP A 41 1.82 -6.21 -9.60
N TRP A 42 3.01 -6.45 -9.01
CA TRP A 42 4.27 -5.77 -9.39
C TRP A 42 5.27 -6.75 -10.01
N GLY A 43 6.18 -6.20 -10.83
CA GLY A 43 7.22 -6.96 -11.51
C GLY A 43 6.66 -7.90 -12.58
N THR A 44 7.28 -9.07 -12.74
CA THR A 44 6.85 -10.07 -13.72
C THR A 44 5.50 -10.67 -13.31
N PRO A 45 4.49 -10.69 -14.20
CA PRO A 45 3.21 -11.34 -13.96
C PRO A 45 3.37 -12.80 -13.55
N GLY A 46 2.46 -13.28 -12.70
CA GLY A 46 2.42 -14.67 -12.27
C GLY A 46 2.00 -14.82 -10.81
N GLU A 47 2.24 -16.01 -10.26
CA GLU A 47 1.92 -16.30 -8.86
C GLU A 47 3.10 -16.10 -7.92
N ARG A 48 2.77 -15.77 -6.68
CA ARG A 48 3.65 -15.79 -5.53
C ARG A 48 3.73 -17.24 -5.00
N PRO A 49 4.89 -17.67 -4.47
CA PRO A 49 5.00 -18.96 -3.81
C PRO A 49 4.09 -19.04 -2.57
N PHE A 50 3.93 -17.92 -1.86
CA PHE A 50 3.10 -17.75 -0.67
C PHE A 50 2.07 -16.64 -0.86
N ALA A 51 0.95 -16.74 -0.15
CA ALA A 51 -0.10 -15.73 -0.18
C ALA A 51 0.42 -14.39 0.34
N HIS A 52 -0.11 -13.28 -0.19
CA HIS A 52 0.26 -11.95 0.25
C HIS A 52 -0.20 -11.69 1.69
N GLU A 53 0.73 -11.40 2.60
CA GLU A 53 0.43 -11.18 4.03
C GLU A 53 0.07 -9.72 4.36
N GLY A 54 0.16 -8.82 3.37
CA GLY A 54 -0.13 -7.41 3.51
C GLY A 54 -1.30 -6.94 2.63
N LEU A 55 -1.46 -5.61 2.58
CA LEU A 55 -2.37 -4.91 1.69
C LEU A 55 -1.60 -3.76 1.04
N ASP A 56 -1.62 -3.68 -0.29
CA ASP A 56 -0.88 -2.63 -0.99
C ASP A 56 -1.78 -1.46 -1.38
N LEU A 57 -1.37 -0.25 -0.97
CA LEU A 57 -2.02 1.01 -1.33
C LEU A 57 -1.23 1.68 -2.46
N CYS A 58 -1.74 1.61 -3.69
CA CYS A 58 -1.05 2.19 -4.85
C CYS A 58 -1.95 3.11 -5.67
N PHE A 59 -3.26 2.86 -5.72
CA PHE A 59 -4.18 3.62 -6.54
C PHE A 59 -5.39 4.13 -5.76
N PHE A 60 -5.87 5.30 -6.16
CA PHE A 60 -7.16 5.83 -5.75
C PHE A 60 -7.92 6.34 -6.97
N GLU A 61 -9.25 6.31 -6.88
CA GLU A 61 -10.12 6.91 -7.87
C GLU A 61 -10.62 8.25 -7.37
N THR A 62 -10.69 9.22 -8.27
CA THR A 62 -11.29 10.52 -7.97
C THR A 62 -12.80 10.51 -8.14
N SER A 63 -13.47 11.55 -7.64
CA SER A 63 -14.89 11.80 -7.89
C SER A 63 -15.22 12.00 -9.38
N ALA A 64 -14.21 12.29 -10.21
CA ALA A 64 -14.32 12.38 -11.66
C ALA A 64 -14.04 11.03 -12.38
N HIS A 65 -13.95 9.92 -11.62
CA HIS A 65 -13.64 8.57 -12.13
C HIS A 65 -12.23 8.44 -12.74
N GLU A 66 -11.30 9.31 -12.34
CA GLU A 66 -9.91 9.21 -12.76
C GLU A 66 -9.13 8.29 -11.82
N LEU A 67 -8.42 7.30 -12.37
CA LEU A 67 -7.49 6.48 -11.60
C LEU A 67 -6.17 7.23 -11.43
N ARG A 68 -5.78 7.48 -10.18
CA ARG A 68 -4.53 8.15 -9.81
C ARG A 68 -3.65 7.22 -8.99
N ARG A 69 -2.34 7.43 -9.10
CA ARG A 69 -1.33 6.63 -8.39
C ARG A 69 -0.77 7.41 -7.20
N LEU A 70 -0.63 6.73 -6.08
CA LEU A 70 0.17 7.15 -4.93
C LEU A 70 1.65 6.90 -5.27
N ASP A 71 2.47 7.95 -5.31
CA ASP A 71 3.90 7.85 -5.60
C ASP A 71 4.76 7.92 -4.33
N GLY A 72 6.08 7.93 -4.49
CA GLY A 72 7.03 7.96 -3.37
C GLY A 72 7.03 9.26 -2.56
N THR A 73 6.23 10.26 -2.92
CA THR A 73 6.11 11.53 -2.16
C THR A 73 5.01 11.48 -1.10
N ILE A 74 4.24 10.39 -1.04
CA ILE A 74 3.13 10.21 -0.11
C ILE A 74 3.65 10.03 1.32
N ASN A 75 3.16 10.86 2.23
CA ASN A 75 3.35 10.71 3.67
C ASN A 75 2.46 9.58 4.18
N VAL A 76 3.05 8.63 4.94
CA VAL A 76 2.32 7.50 5.54
C VAL A 76 2.18 7.72 7.05
N PRO A 77 0.98 8.07 7.56
CA PRO A 77 0.76 8.23 8.99
C PRO A 77 0.84 6.89 9.72
N ALA A 78 1.22 6.91 11.00
CA ALA A 78 1.11 5.73 11.86
C ALA A 78 -0.37 5.30 12.00
N LEU A 79 -0.64 4.00 11.85
CA LEU A 79 -1.98 3.41 11.93
C LEU A 79 -2.60 3.52 13.33
N TYR A 80 -1.77 3.42 14.38
CA TYR A 80 -2.13 3.56 15.79
C TYR A 80 -1.05 4.31 16.55
N ASP A 81 -1.40 4.86 17.71
CA ASP A 81 -0.43 5.36 18.68
C ASP A 81 0.40 4.19 19.22
N GLY A 82 1.69 4.45 19.42
CA GLY A 82 2.63 3.44 19.90
C GLY A 82 4.05 3.96 19.97
N ARG A 83 4.98 3.05 20.22
CA ARG A 83 6.42 3.31 20.21
C ARG A 83 7.04 2.63 19.00
N VAL A 84 7.86 3.36 18.26
CA VAL A 84 8.66 2.78 17.19
C VAL A 84 9.77 1.94 17.84
N GLU A 85 9.70 0.62 17.68
CA GLU A 85 10.71 -0.31 18.21
C GLU A 85 11.86 -0.53 17.22
N HIS A 86 11.58 -0.45 15.92
CA HIS A 86 12.56 -0.71 14.87
C HIS A 86 12.35 0.20 13.67
N MET A 87 13.45 0.69 13.12
CA MET A 87 13.51 1.44 11.86
C MET A 87 14.66 0.85 11.05
N THR A 88 14.37 0.44 9.83
CA THR A 88 15.35 -0.13 8.90
C THR A 88 15.31 0.69 7.61
N ASP A 89 16.43 0.74 6.91
CA ASP A 89 16.47 1.22 5.54
C ASP A 89 15.58 0.35 4.65
N ASP A 90 15.07 0.95 3.58
CA ASP A 90 14.27 0.26 2.59
C ASP A 90 15.15 -0.70 1.78
N ASN A 91 15.07 -1.99 2.12
CA ASN A 91 15.90 -3.03 1.50
C ASN A 91 15.19 -3.74 0.32
N LEU A 92 14.30 -3.06 -0.40
CA LEU A 92 13.60 -3.64 -1.56
C LEU A 92 14.53 -4.02 -2.74
N ASP A 93 15.81 -3.62 -2.71
CA ASP A 93 16.82 -3.99 -3.72
C ASP A 93 17.24 -5.47 -3.70
N GLY A 94 16.83 -6.26 -2.68
CA GLY A 94 17.17 -7.67 -2.57
C GLY A 94 16.46 -8.64 -3.53
N LEU A 95 15.50 -8.17 -4.34
CA LEU A 95 14.72 -9.02 -5.25
C LEU A 95 15.26 -9.12 -6.69
N VAL A 96 16.33 -8.40 -7.04
CA VAL A 96 17.08 -8.67 -8.28
C VAL A 96 18.16 -9.71 -7.98
N LYS A 97 17.76 -10.99 -7.91
CA LYS A 97 18.76 -12.06 -8.01
C LYS A 97 19.33 -12.04 -9.42
N SER A 98 20.59 -11.58 -9.51
CA SER A 98 21.52 -11.81 -10.61
C SER A 98 21.29 -13.16 -11.28
N GLN A 99 20.68 -13.17 -12.47
CA GLN A 99 20.97 -14.20 -13.46
C GLN A 99 22.13 -13.69 -14.31
N LYS A 100 23.35 -13.93 -13.81
CA LYS A 100 24.49 -14.14 -14.68
C LYS A 100 24.47 -15.62 -15.04
N ASN A 101 24.27 -15.93 -16.31
CA ASN A 101 24.95 -16.98 -17.05
C ASN A 101 24.98 -16.54 -18.50
#